data_AF-A0A6I9P9W8-F1
#
_entry.id   AF-A0A6I9P9W8-F1
#
_cell.length_a   1.000
_cell.length_b   1.000
_cell.length_c   1.000
_cell.angle_alpha   90.00
_cell.angle_beta   90.00
_cell.angle_gamma   90.00
#
_symmetry.space_group_name_H-M   'P 1'
#
loop_
_entity.id
_entity.type
_entity.pdbx_description
1 polymer ?
#
loop_
_entity_poly.entity_id
_entity_poly.type
_entity_poly.pdbx_seq_one_letter_code
_entity_poly.pdbx_strand_id
1 'polypeptide(L)'
;MCSIFPLQALLSSEPKLSSCSLLKLTMRELIALAMPSTNTTTDSSTVPQVHALNILRALYRDTRLGENIIPFVSDGMQAAVLGFTSPVWAVRNSSTLLFSTLITRIFGVKKGKDEHSKKNRMTGREFFTRFPALYPFLLTQLEAAAGTVER
;
A
#
# COMPACT_ATOMS: atom_id res chain seq x y z
N MET A 1 15.93 -8.20 13.65
CA MET A 1 15.00 -8.03 14.80
C MET A 1 15.56 -6.90 15.66
N CYS A 2 14.69 -6.07 16.28
CA CYS A 2 14.99 -4.82 17.01
C CYS A 2 15.02 -3.52 16.18
N SER A 3 13.85 -3.05 15.70
CA SER A 3 13.58 -1.60 15.54
C SER A 3 12.09 -1.18 15.54
N ILE A 4 11.13 -2.11 15.61
CA ILE A 4 9.69 -1.77 15.40
C ILE A 4 8.93 -1.48 16.72
N PHE A 5 9.50 -1.76 17.88
CA PHE A 5 8.79 -1.61 19.16
C PHE A 5 8.43 -0.16 19.59
N PRO A 6 9.23 0.89 19.29
CA PRO A 6 8.91 2.24 19.80
C PRO A 6 7.68 2.87 19.13
N LEU A 7 7.43 2.59 17.85
CA LEU A 7 6.34 3.21 17.07
C LEU A 7 4.95 2.69 17.49
N GLN A 8 4.86 1.43 17.91
CA GLN A 8 3.61 0.84 18.38
C GLN A 8 3.16 1.42 19.73
N ALA A 9 4.12 1.78 20.59
CA ALA A 9 3.86 2.38 21.90
C ALA A 9 3.43 3.84 21.79
N LEU A 10 4.05 4.60 20.88
CA LEU A 10 3.70 6.00 20.60
C LEU A 10 2.30 6.15 19.99
N LEU A 11 1.95 5.31 19.02
CA LEU A 11 0.61 5.34 18.40
C LEU A 11 -0.53 4.92 19.34
N SER A 12 -0.24 4.24 20.45
CA SER A 12 -1.26 3.71 21.37
C SER A 12 -1.56 4.63 22.57
N SER A 13 -0.79 5.71 22.77
CA SER A 13 -0.80 6.47 24.03
C SER A 13 -1.54 7.81 24.00
N GLU A 14 -2.19 8.19 22.90
CA GLU A 14 -2.77 9.54 22.76
C GLU A 14 -4.30 9.61 22.72
N PRO A 15 -4.89 10.72 23.23
CA PRO A 15 -6.33 10.90 23.36
C PRO A 15 -7.04 10.78 22.00
N LYS A 16 -8.22 10.13 22.00
CA LYS A 16 -8.96 9.67 20.81
C LYS A 16 -9.31 10.75 19.75
N LEU A 17 -9.13 12.04 20.05
CA LEU A 17 -9.40 13.16 19.14
C LEU A 17 -8.15 13.64 18.33
N SER A 18 -6.91 13.43 18.80
CA SER A 18 -5.66 13.84 18.12
C SER A 18 -5.04 12.75 17.23
N SER A 19 -5.38 11.48 17.49
CA SER A 19 -4.81 10.32 16.80
C SER A 19 -5.17 10.26 15.31
N CYS A 20 -6.36 10.76 14.93
CA CYS A 20 -6.81 10.75 13.55
C CYS A 20 -6.02 11.77 12.70
N SER A 21 -5.68 12.94 13.24
CA SER A 21 -4.85 13.93 12.52
C SER A 21 -3.40 13.46 12.37
N LEU A 22 -2.82 12.86 13.42
CA LEU A 22 -1.44 12.38 13.36
C LEU A 22 -1.30 11.18 12.43
N LEU A 23 -2.25 10.24 12.46
CA LEU A 23 -2.28 9.13 11.51
C LEU A 23 -2.38 9.64 10.08
N LYS A 24 -3.30 10.60 9.80
CA LYS A 24 -3.45 11.17 8.46
C LYS A 24 -2.16 11.83 7.97
N LEU A 25 -1.49 12.61 8.82
CA LEU A 25 -0.21 13.24 8.50
C LEU A 25 0.86 12.16 8.22
N THR A 26 0.99 11.19 9.12
CA THR A 26 1.96 10.10 9.00
C THR A 26 1.76 9.30 7.71
N MET A 27 0.52 8.94 7.37
CA MET A 27 0.21 8.22 6.14
C MET A 27 0.60 9.04 4.90
N ARG A 28 0.32 10.35 4.88
CA ARG A 28 0.69 11.24 3.76
C ARG A 28 2.20 11.33 3.57
N GLU A 29 2.95 11.56 4.64
CA GLU A 29 4.41 11.65 4.59
C GLU A 29 5.04 10.33 4.16
N LEU A 30 4.55 9.20 4.70
CA LEU A 30 5.03 7.88 4.31
C LEU A 30 4.71 7.55 2.85
N ILE A 31 3.52 7.92 2.36
CA ILE A 31 3.15 7.77 0.94
C ILE A 31 4.09 8.60 0.08
N ALA A 32 4.33 9.87 0.43
CA ALA A 32 5.24 10.73 -0.32
C ALA A 32 6.66 10.15 -0.40
N LEU A 33 7.18 9.60 0.69
CA LEU A 33 8.48 8.92 0.73
C LEU A 33 8.50 7.58 -0.02
N ALA A 34 7.37 6.89 -0.13
CA ALA A 34 7.27 5.61 -0.82
C ALA A 34 7.18 5.76 -2.35
N MET A 35 6.75 6.93 -2.85
CA MET A 35 6.66 7.19 -4.29
C MET A 35 8.07 7.24 -4.92
N PRO A 36 8.23 6.73 -6.16
CA PRO A 36 9.50 6.82 -6.87
C PRO A 36 9.90 8.28 -7.08
N SER A 37 11.15 8.61 -6.73
CA SER A 37 11.74 9.92 -7.00
C SER A 37 12.53 9.87 -8.30
N THR A 38 12.47 10.94 -9.10
CA THR A 38 13.11 10.99 -10.44
C THR A 38 14.65 10.90 -10.41
N ASN A 39 15.27 11.08 -9.24
CA ASN A 39 16.72 11.27 -9.10
C ASN A 39 17.43 10.14 -8.33
N THR A 40 16.74 9.04 -7.98
CA THR A 40 17.31 7.98 -7.12
C THR A 40 17.70 6.75 -7.93
N THR A 41 18.98 6.69 -8.33
CA THR A 41 19.56 5.55 -9.08
C THR A 41 20.47 4.66 -8.24
N THR A 42 20.76 5.02 -6.99
CA THR A 42 21.68 4.29 -6.09
C THR A 42 20.96 3.68 -4.90
N ASP A 43 21.44 2.53 -4.43
CA ASP A 43 20.85 1.79 -3.29
C ASP A 43 20.72 2.67 -2.03
N SER A 44 21.74 3.48 -1.70
CA SER A 44 21.73 4.36 -0.51
C SER A 44 20.66 5.45 -0.58
N SER A 45 20.34 5.96 -1.76
CA SER A 45 19.29 6.98 -1.96
C SER A 45 17.86 6.42 -1.79
N THR A 46 17.70 5.10 -1.88
CA THR A 46 16.39 4.43 -1.80
C THR A 46 16.08 3.82 -0.43
N VAL A 47 17.02 3.87 0.52
CA VAL A 47 16.81 3.39 1.90
C VAL A 47 15.56 4.01 2.54
N PRO A 48 15.30 5.34 2.45
CA PRO A 48 14.08 5.93 3.00
C PRO A 48 12.80 5.39 2.35
N GLN A 49 12.82 5.17 1.03
CA GLN A 49 11.69 4.62 0.28
C GLN A 49 11.38 3.18 0.72
N VAL A 50 12.40 2.34 0.85
CA VAL A 50 12.26 0.95 1.33
C VAL A 50 11.68 0.90 2.74
N HIS A 51 12.12 1.79 3.64
CA HIS A 51 11.55 1.90 4.97
C HIS A 51 10.10 2.37 4.94
N ALA A 52 9.79 3.40 4.14
CA ALA A 52 8.43 3.91 4.00
C ALA A 52 7.46 2.83 3.50
N LEU A 53 7.82 2.08 2.45
CA LEU A 53 7.05 0.95 1.92
C LEU A 53 6.78 -0.11 3.00
N ASN A 54 7.78 -0.45 3.81
CA ASN A 54 7.64 -1.45 4.87
C ASN A 54 6.83 -0.97 6.08
N ILE A 55 6.91 0.32 6.42
CA ILE A 55 6.08 0.92 7.48
C ILE A 55 4.63 0.98 7.01
N LEU A 56 4.35 1.45 5.79
CA LEU A 56 3.02 1.41 5.20
C LEU A 56 2.45 -0.01 5.22
N ARG A 57 3.26 -1.01 4.86
CA ARG A 57 2.87 -2.41 4.93
C ARG A 57 2.44 -2.82 6.34
N ALA A 58 3.19 -2.43 7.37
CA ALA A 58 2.83 -2.71 8.76
C ALA A 58 1.50 -2.03 9.14
N LEU A 59 1.29 -0.78 8.74
CA LEU A 59 0.07 -0.02 9.02
C LEU A 59 -1.16 -0.63 8.33
N TYR A 60 -1.08 -0.98 7.05
CA TYR A 60 -2.20 -1.61 6.33
C TYR A 60 -2.59 -2.98 6.89
N ARG A 61 -1.62 -3.69 7.48
CA ARG A 61 -1.83 -4.99 8.14
C ARG A 61 -2.43 -4.85 9.54
N ASP A 62 -2.28 -3.70 10.19
CA ASP A 62 -2.85 -3.47 11.53
C ASP A 62 -4.38 -3.39 11.45
N THR A 63 -5.04 -4.37 12.06
CA THR A 63 -6.50 -4.45 12.10
C THR A 63 -7.12 -3.39 13.00
N ARG A 64 -6.36 -2.89 13.99
CA ARG A 64 -6.83 -1.88 14.96
C ARG A 64 -7.05 -0.52 14.31
N LEU A 65 -6.36 -0.23 13.22
CA LEU A 65 -6.54 1.02 12.47
C LEU A 65 -7.86 1.05 11.68
N GLY A 66 -8.50 -0.11 11.46
CA GLY A 66 -9.87 -0.21 10.93
C GLY A 66 -10.10 0.59 9.65
N GLU A 67 -11.18 1.36 9.59
CA GLU A 67 -11.52 2.18 8.42
C GLU A 67 -10.64 3.43 8.27
N ASN A 68 -9.83 3.80 9.28
CA ASN A 68 -9.02 5.02 9.24
C ASN A 68 -7.89 4.99 8.19
N ILE A 69 -7.48 3.80 7.75
CA ILE A 69 -6.47 3.60 6.69
C ILE A 69 -7.05 3.59 5.29
N ILE A 70 -8.37 3.39 5.15
CA ILE A 70 -9.03 3.23 3.84
C ILE A 70 -8.84 4.43 2.91
N PRO A 71 -8.87 5.69 3.38
CA PRO A 71 -8.61 6.85 2.52
C PRO A 71 -7.24 6.85 1.84
N PHE A 72 -6.28 6.08 2.35
CA PHE A 72 -4.89 6.04 1.86
C PHE A 72 -4.59 4.84 0.96
N VAL A 73 -5.51 3.87 0.89
CA VAL A 73 -5.31 2.61 0.17
C VAL A 73 -5.00 2.83 -1.31
N SER A 74 -5.66 3.80 -1.95
CA SER A 74 -5.43 4.13 -3.36
C SER A 74 -3.99 4.57 -3.60
N ASP A 75 -3.46 5.46 -2.77
CA ASP A 75 -2.10 5.98 -2.94
C ASP A 75 -1.05 4.94 -2.56
N GLY A 76 -1.32 4.15 -1.51
CA GLY A 76 -0.47 3.01 -1.15
C GLY A 76 -0.37 1.96 -2.26
N MET A 77 -1.48 1.70 -2.97
CA MET A 77 -1.51 0.80 -4.11
C MET A 77 -0.71 1.35 -5.29
N GLN A 78 -0.84 2.65 -5.58
CA GLN A 78 -0.05 3.31 -6.63
C GLN A 78 1.46 3.22 -6.32
N ALA A 79 1.87 3.54 -5.09
CA ALA A 79 3.26 3.43 -4.67
C ALA A 79 3.81 2.00 -4.85
N ALA A 80 3.02 0.98 -4.49
CA ALA A 80 3.41 -0.41 -4.66
C ALA A 80 3.55 -0.80 -6.14
N VAL A 81 2.60 -0.43 -7.00
CA VAL A 81 2.63 -0.77 -8.42
C VAL A 81 3.79 -0.06 -9.13
N LEU A 82 4.00 1.23 -8.88
CA LEU A 82 5.10 1.99 -9.45
C LEU A 82 6.47 1.45 -9.00
N GLY A 83 6.56 0.85 -7.82
CA GLY A 83 7.79 0.26 -7.31
C GLY A 83 8.18 -1.07 -7.97
N PHE A 84 7.30 -1.73 -8.73
CA PHE A 84 7.60 -3.00 -9.41
C PHE A 84 8.68 -2.88 -10.48
N THR A 85 8.75 -1.73 -11.13
CA THR A 85 9.70 -1.46 -12.23
C THR A 85 10.96 -0.73 -11.74
N SER A 86 11.13 -0.55 -10.42
CA SER A 86 12.31 0.10 -9.86
C SER A 86 13.60 -0.65 -10.25
N PRO A 87 14.70 0.04 -10.58
CA PRO A 87 15.99 -0.59 -10.83
C PRO A 87 16.59 -1.22 -9.56
N VAL A 88 16.18 -0.75 -8.38
CA VAL A 88 16.70 -1.24 -7.08
C VAL A 88 15.90 -2.44 -6.59
N TRP A 89 16.59 -3.55 -6.32
CA TRP A 89 15.96 -4.81 -5.90
C TRP A 89 15.18 -4.68 -4.59
N ALA A 90 15.71 -3.97 -3.61
CA ALA A 90 15.08 -3.80 -2.31
C ALA A 90 13.73 -3.05 -2.41
N VAL A 91 13.64 -2.08 -3.33
CA VAL A 91 12.39 -1.35 -3.62
C VAL A 91 11.38 -2.28 -4.26
N ARG A 92 11.77 -3.07 -5.27
CA ARG A 92 10.88 -4.07 -5.89
C ARG A 92 10.33 -5.06 -4.86
N ASN A 93 11.19 -5.62 -4.01
CA ASN A 93 10.78 -6.57 -2.97
C ASN A 93 9.79 -5.94 -1.98
N SER A 94 10.10 -4.75 -1.47
CA SER A 94 9.25 -4.05 -0.50
C SER A 94 7.89 -3.68 -1.11
N SER A 95 7.88 -3.31 -2.38
CA SER A 95 6.67 -2.99 -3.14
C SER A 95 5.77 -4.21 -3.32
N THR A 96 6.33 -5.38 -3.65
CA THR A 96 5.58 -6.65 -3.73
C THR A 96 4.94 -7.03 -2.38
N LEU A 97 5.68 -6.85 -1.28
CA LEU A 97 5.17 -7.14 0.06
C LEU A 97 4.04 -6.17 0.47
N LEU A 98 4.17 -4.89 0.13
CA LEU A 98 3.13 -3.89 0.32
C LEU A 98 1.88 -4.21 -0.50
N PHE A 99 2.05 -4.51 -1.80
CA PHE A 99 0.96 -4.89 -2.70
C PHE A 99 0.18 -6.09 -2.16
N SER A 100 0.86 -7.17 -1.79
CA SER A 100 0.23 -8.36 -1.22
C SER A 100 -0.60 -8.06 0.03
N THR A 101 -0.09 -7.17 0.89
CA THR A 101 -0.80 -6.71 2.09
C THR A 101 -2.05 -5.91 1.74
N LEU A 102 -1.95 -5.01 0.75
CA LEU A 102 -3.08 -4.20 0.27
C LEU A 102 -4.15 -5.06 -0.38
N ILE A 103 -3.79 -6.02 -1.24
CA ILE A 103 -4.74 -6.98 -1.83
C ILE A 103 -5.49 -7.71 -0.71
N THR A 104 -4.78 -8.22 0.29
CA THR A 104 -5.41 -8.88 1.44
C THR A 104 -6.31 -7.92 2.23
N ARG A 105 -5.92 -6.65 2.37
CA ARG A 105 -6.71 -5.64 3.09
C ARG A 105 -7.98 -5.26 2.35
N ILE A 106 -7.92 -5.19 1.03
CA ILE A 106 -9.00 -4.76 0.15
C ILE A 106 -10.02 -5.87 -0.07
N PHE A 107 -9.54 -7.08 -0.39
CA PHE A 107 -10.38 -8.22 -0.78
C PHE A 107 -10.63 -9.19 0.37
N GLY A 108 -9.91 -9.06 1.48
CA GLY A 108 -9.94 -10.01 2.58
C GLY A 108 -9.18 -11.31 2.25
N VAL A 109 -9.11 -12.21 3.24
CA VAL A 109 -8.63 -13.58 3.04
C VAL A 109 -9.81 -14.52 2.80
N LYS A 110 -9.70 -15.41 1.81
CA LYS A 110 -10.69 -16.46 1.56
C LYS A 110 -10.70 -17.43 2.76
N LYS A 111 -11.74 -17.39 3.60
CA LYS A 111 -11.96 -18.39 4.65
C LYS A 111 -12.66 -19.62 4.04
N GLY A 112 -12.06 -20.80 4.16
CA GLY A 112 -12.57 -22.04 3.58
C GLY A 112 -13.76 -22.63 4.36
N LYS A 113 -14.90 -22.75 3.69
CA LYS A 113 -15.87 -23.87 3.66
C LYS A 113 -17.11 -23.55 2.81
N ASP A 114 -17.38 -22.26 2.56
CA ASP A 114 -18.46 -21.80 1.67
C ASP A 114 -17.93 -21.33 0.32
N GLU A 115 -17.50 -22.30 -0.49
CA GLU A 115 -16.83 -22.07 -1.77
C GLU A 115 -17.70 -21.36 -2.83
N HIS A 116 -19.02 -21.36 -2.63
CA HIS A 116 -20.02 -20.93 -3.62
C HIS A 116 -20.87 -19.71 -3.22
N SER A 117 -20.61 -19.05 -2.09
CA SER A 117 -21.35 -17.82 -1.77
C SER A 117 -20.87 -16.66 -2.64
N LYS A 118 -21.63 -16.36 -3.71
CA LYS A 118 -21.45 -15.16 -4.57
C LYS A 118 -21.44 -13.84 -3.79
N LYS A 119 -21.82 -13.83 -2.50
CA LYS A 119 -21.87 -12.65 -1.61
C LYS A 119 -20.51 -12.23 -1.03
N ASN A 120 -19.46 -13.04 -1.09
CA ASN A 120 -18.16 -12.74 -0.47
C ASN A 120 -17.07 -12.30 -1.46
N ARG A 121 -17.40 -12.05 -2.72
CA ARG A 121 -16.42 -11.61 -3.73
C ARG A 121 -16.69 -10.15 -4.07
N MET A 122 -15.76 -9.27 -3.70
CA MET A 122 -15.80 -7.89 -4.17
C MET A 122 -15.67 -7.89 -5.70
N THR A 123 -16.64 -7.30 -6.38
CA THR A 123 -16.61 -7.17 -7.84
C THR A 123 -15.64 -6.08 -8.27
N GLY A 124 -15.17 -6.10 -9.53
CA GLY A 124 -14.38 -5.00 -10.08
C GLY A 124 -15.11 -3.66 -10.01
N ARG A 125 -16.43 -3.66 -10.25
CA ARG A 125 -17.29 -2.47 -10.09
C ARG A 125 -17.23 -1.93 -8.66
N GLU A 126 -17.40 -2.80 -7.67
CA GLU A 126 -17.35 -2.40 -6.25
C GLU A 126 -15.97 -1.88 -5.85
N PHE A 127 -14.90 -2.55 -6.32
CA PHE A 127 -13.53 -2.11 -6.12
C PHE A 127 -13.30 -0.67 -6.65
N PHE A 128 -13.69 -0.41 -7.90
CA PHE A 128 -13.48 0.91 -8.50
C PHE A 128 -14.46 1.97 -7.99
N THR A 129 -15.66 1.59 -7.53
CA THR A 129 -16.54 2.52 -6.80
C THR A 129 -15.90 2.94 -5.47
N ARG A 130 -15.25 2.00 -4.76
CA ARG A 130 -14.57 2.28 -3.48
C ARG A 130 -13.25 3.02 -3.66
N PHE A 131 -12.52 2.75 -4.75
CA PHE A 131 -11.21 3.31 -5.05
C PHE A 131 -11.15 3.86 -6.49
N PRO A 132 -11.89 4.95 -6.79
CA PRO A 132 -12.06 5.44 -8.16
C PRO A 132 -10.75 5.86 -8.84
N ALA A 133 -9.79 6.39 -8.07
CA ALA A 133 -8.48 6.78 -8.59
C ALA A 133 -7.68 5.61 -9.17
N LEU A 134 -7.94 4.37 -8.74
CA LEU A 134 -7.21 3.19 -9.22
C LEU A 134 -7.61 2.76 -10.62
N TYR A 135 -8.80 3.13 -11.10
CA TYR A 135 -9.23 2.77 -12.45
C TYR A 135 -8.35 3.38 -13.54
N PRO A 136 -8.25 4.72 -13.67
CA PRO A 136 -7.40 5.32 -14.70
C PRO A 136 -5.92 4.97 -14.48
N PHE A 137 -5.46 4.88 -13.23
CA PHE A 137 -4.09 4.51 -12.93
C PHE A 137 -3.74 3.10 -13.44
N LEU A 138 -4.52 2.09 -13.06
CA LEU A 138 -4.24 0.70 -13.46
C LEU A 138 -4.37 0.52 -14.97
N LEU A 139 -5.31 1.22 -15.61
CA LEU A 139 -5.42 1.22 -17.07
C LEU A 139 -4.12 1.70 -17.72
N THR A 140 -3.60 2.86 -17.30
CA THR A 140 -2.32 3.39 -17.80
C THR A 140 -1.15 2.42 -17.58
N GLN A 141 -1.07 1.80 -16.40
CA GLN A 141 0.00 0.83 -16.11
C GLN A 141 -0.11 -0.43 -16.98
N LEU A 142 -1.33 -0.92 -17.23
CA LEU A 142 -1.59 -2.08 -18.07
C LEU A 142 -1.28 -1.81 -19.54
N GLU A 143 -1.68 -0.65 -20.06
CA GLU A 143 -1.36 -0.23 -21.43
C GLU A 143 0.16 -0.10 -21.63
N ALA A 144 0.86 0.53 -20.68
CA ALA A 144 2.31 0.63 -20.71
C ALA A 144 2.98 -0.75 -20.69
N ALA A 145 2.49 -1.68 -19.87
CA ALA A 145 3.02 -3.04 -19.81
C ALA A 145 2.72 -3.83 -21.10
N ALA A 146 1.51 -3.75 -21.63
CA ALA A 146 1.12 -4.42 -22.87
C ALA A 146 1.96 -3.96 -24.07
N GLY A 147 2.22 -2.64 -24.17
CA GLY A 147 3.06 -2.08 -25.22
C GLY A 147 4.52 -2.54 -25.19
N THR A 148 5.00 -3.09 -24.07
CA THR A 148 6.34 -3.71 -24.00
C THR A 148 6.39 -5.15 -24.51
N VAL A 149 5.24 -5.84 -24.57
CA VAL A 149 5.16 -7.26 -25.02
C VAL A 149 5.03 -7.38 -26.53
N GLU A 150 4.52 -6.35 -27.20
CA GLU A 150 4.39 -6.29 -28.67
C GLU A 150 5.68 -5.84 -29.39
N ARG A 151 6.82 -5.78 -28.68
CA ARG A 151 8.15 -5.50 -29.24
C ARG A 151 9.09 -6.67 -29.00
#